data_AF-B9KCC7-F1
#
_entry.id   AF-B9KCC7-F1
#
_cell.length_a   1.000
_cell.length_b   1.000
_cell.length_c   1.000
_cell.angle_alpha   90.00
_cell.angle_beta   90.00
_cell.angle_gamma   90.00
#
_symmetry.space_group_name_H-M   'P 1'
#
loop_
_entity.id
_entity.type
_entity.pdbx_description
1 polymer ?
#
loop_
_entity_poly.entity_id
_entity_poly.type
_entity_poly.pdbx_seq_one_letter_code
_entity_poly.pdbx_strand_id
1 'polypeptide(L)'
;MSLALETIQDYTIQKGKKSFWMCFNTPNNDFHVNKTKYSDLFDQDKTDYKARDEFLAFMKENFPKTKLTMVFDTAPVGYLLYPYLGSLAVDCEENDEVYKAISKKYEDENCMPKSMNAVFWEMSLEVAKELHEARKFDYDNF
;
A
#
# COMPACT_ATOMS: atom_id res chain seq x y z
N MET A 1 14.45 -14.55 4.82
CA MET A 1 14.43 -14.70 3.33
C MET A 1 14.32 -13.31 2.73
N SER A 2 15.08 -12.98 1.68
CA SER A 2 14.87 -11.74 0.95
C SER A 2 13.63 -11.89 0.06
N LEU A 3 12.57 -11.14 0.35
CA LEU A 3 11.50 -10.95 -0.62
C LEU A 3 12.07 -10.26 -1.86
N ALA A 4 11.47 -10.50 -3.03
CA ALA A 4 11.89 -9.82 -4.27
C ALA A 4 11.62 -8.30 -4.22
N LEU A 5 10.64 -7.87 -3.41
CA LEU A 5 10.39 -6.47 -3.04
C LEU A 5 10.20 -6.36 -1.53
N GLU A 6 10.47 -5.19 -1.00
CA GLU A 6 10.24 -4.88 0.41
C GLU A 6 8.73 -4.81 0.75
N THR A 7 8.33 -5.26 1.93
CA THR A 7 6.97 -5.04 2.44
C THR A 7 6.76 -3.61 2.92
N ILE A 8 5.51 -3.13 2.97
CA ILE A 8 5.23 -1.78 3.47
C ILE A 8 5.69 -1.57 4.91
N GLN A 9 5.60 -2.60 5.77
CA GLN A 9 6.09 -2.52 7.14
C GLN A 9 7.63 -2.43 7.19
N ASP A 10 8.34 -3.22 6.39
CA ASP A 10 9.80 -3.16 6.32
C ASP A 10 10.25 -1.79 5.79
N TYR A 11 9.60 -1.32 4.71
CA TYR A 11 9.85 0.00 4.13
C TYR A 11 9.65 1.12 5.16
N THR A 12 8.58 1.04 5.96
CA THR A 12 8.28 2.01 7.01
C THR A 12 9.32 1.98 8.14
N ILE A 13 9.79 0.79 8.52
CA ILE A 13 10.87 0.62 9.51
C ILE A 13 12.16 1.22 8.98
N GLN A 14 12.54 0.96 7.72
CA GLN A 14 13.73 1.53 7.10
C GLN A 14 13.66 3.06 6.99
N LYS A 15 12.49 3.59 6.60
CA LYS A 15 12.24 5.04 6.54
C LYS A 15 12.30 5.69 7.94
N GLY A 16 11.96 4.93 8.99
CA GLY A 16 12.02 5.38 10.39
C GLY A 16 10.91 6.36 10.79
N LYS A 17 9.86 6.48 9.98
CA LYS A 17 8.70 7.37 10.20
C LYS A 17 7.51 6.90 9.36
N LYS A 18 6.34 7.53 9.56
CA LYS A 18 5.09 7.21 8.87
C LYS A 18 5.29 7.11 7.35
N SER A 19 4.70 6.08 6.75
CA SER A 19 4.71 5.84 5.31
C SER A 19 3.32 5.93 4.73
N PHE A 20 3.27 6.26 3.44
CA PHE A 20 2.06 6.37 2.66
C PHE A 20 2.22 5.59 1.36
N TRP A 21 1.17 4.90 0.92
CA TRP A 21 1.20 4.15 -0.33
C TRP A 21 -0.17 4.10 -1.00
N MET A 22 -0.16 3.90 -2.31
CA MET A 22 -1.35 3.53 -3.06
C MET A 22 -1.42 2.02 -3.19
N CYS A 23 -2.59 1.43 -2.97
CA CYS A 23 -2.90 0.04 -3.30
C CYS A 23 -3.98 0.00 -4.39
N PHE A 24 -3.76 -0.81 -5.43
CA PHE A 24 -4.68 -0.92 -6.58
C PHE A 24 -5.36 -2.29 -6.66
N ASN A 25 -5.21 -3.15 -5.65
CA ASN A 25 -5.87 -4.44 -5.60
C ASN A 25 -7.25 -4.31 -4.95
N THR A 26 -8.32 -4.50 -5.74
CA THR A 26 -9.69 -4.21 -5.29
C THR A 26 -10.17 -5.14 -4.16
N PRO A 27 -10.02 -6.48 -4.25
CA PRO A 27 -10.37 -7.38 -3.14
C PRO A 27 -9.64 -7.05 -1.85
N ASN A 28 -8.33 -6.79 -1.92
CA ASN A 28 -7.53 -6.43 -0.75
C ASN A 28 -8.05 -5.14 -0.10
N ASN A 29 -8.26 -4.10 -0.91
CA ASN A 29 -8.75 -2.80 -0.45
C ASN A 29 -10.15 -2.92 0.17
N ASP A 30 -11.07 -3.56 -0.54
CA ASP A 30 -12.47 -3.69 -0.10
C ASP A 30 -12.61 -4.55 1.15
N PHE A 31 -11.78 -5.58 1.33
CA PHE A 31 -11.71 -6.30 2.60
C PHE A 31 -11.20 -5.42 3.73
N HIS A 32 -10.15 -4.64 3.53
CA HIS A 32 -9.60 -3.82 4.61
C HIS A 32 -10.53 -2.66 5.00
N VAL A 33 -11.20 -2.04 4.03
CA VAL A 33 -12.12 -0.91 4.23
C VAL A 33 -13.51 -1.39 4.66
N ASN A 34 -14.15 -2.27 3.88
CA ASN A 34 -15.56 -2.64 4.05
C ASN A 34 -15.77 -4.02 4.70
N LYS A 35 -14.71 -4.79 4.96
CA LYS A 35 -14.77 -6.16 5.50
C LYS A 35 -15.53 -7.15 4.61
N THR A 36 -15.64 -6.85 3.32
CA THR A 36 -16.20 -7.77 2.32
C THR A 36 -15.36 -9.04 2.23
N LYS A 37 -16.01 -10.20 2.19
CA LYS A 37 -15.31 -11.48 2.06
C LYS A 37 -15.10 -11.84 0.60
N TYR A 38 -13.85 -12.14 0.26
CA TYR A 38 -13.45 -12.66 -1.05
C TYR A 38 -12.87 -14.06 -0.89
N SER A 39 -12.93 -14.87 -1.96
CA SER A 39 -12.27 -16.19 -2.00
C SER A 39 -10.76 -16.06 -2.03
N ASP A 40 -10.24 -15.03 -2.70
CA ASP A 40 -8.83 -14.64 -2.68
C ASP A 40 -8.73 -13.12 -2.55
N LEU A 41 -8.12 -12.67 -1.45
CA LEU A 41 -7.90 -11.25 -1.16
C LEU A 41 -6.76 -10.66 -1.98
N PHE A 42 -5.90 -11.51 -2.51
CA PHE A 42 -4.66 -11.11 -3.16
C PHE A 42 -4.65 -11.44 -4.66
N ASP A 43 -5.82 -11.74 -5.24
CA ASP A 43 -5.97 -12.07 -6.66
C ASP A 43 -5.35 -10.97 -7.55
N GLN A 44 -4.24 -11.31 -8.21
CA GLN A 44 -3.48 -10.39 -9.06
C GLN A 44 -4.27 -9.89 -10.27
N ASP A 45 -5.24 -10.67 -10.75
CA ASP A 45 -6.08 -10.31 -11.88
C ASP A 45 -7.11 -9.24 -11.49
N LYS A 46 -7.18 -8.91 -10.19
CA LYS A 46 -8.01 -7.85 -9.61
C LYS A 46 -7.23 -6.59 -9.25
N THR A 47 -5.95 -6.52 -9.60
CA THR A 47 -5.20 -5.27 -9.57
C THR A 47 -5.61 -4.38 -10.75
N ASP A 48 -6.09 -3.17 -10.46
CA ASP A 48 -6.52 -2.21 -11.47
C ASP A 48 -5.31 -1.46 -12.05
N TYR A 49 -4.71 -2.03 -13.09
CA TYR A 49 -3.57 -1.44 -13.79
C TYR A 49 -3.92 -0.11 -14.45
N LYS A 50 -5.17 0.11 -14.85
CA LYS A 50 -5.59 1.38 -15.44
C LYS A 50 -5.55 2.49 -14.37
N ALA A 51 -6.11 2.24 -13.19
CA ALA A 51 -6.05 3.18 -12.07
C ALA A 51 -4.61 3.46 -11.62
N ARG A 52 -3.74 2.43 -11.67
CA ARG A 52 -2.30 2.57 -11.41
C ARG A 52 -1.62 3.46 -12.44
N ASP A 53 -1.88 3.26 -13.73
CA ASP A 53 -1.29 4.08 -14.80
C ASP A 53 -1.77 5.53 -14.73
N GLU A 54 -3.05 5.75 -14.39
CA GLU A 54 -3.60 7.09 -14.12
C GLU A 54 -2.92 7.76 -12.92
N PHE A 55 -2.64 7.01 -11.85
CA PHE A 55 -1.87 7.51 -10.71
C PHE A 55 -0.43 7.87 -11.11
N LEU A 56 0.25 7.00 -11.87
CA LEU A 56 1.61 7.25 -12.35
C LEU A 56 1.68 8.49 -13.25
N ALA A 57 0.71 8.67 -14.15
CA ALA A 57 0.58 9.86 -14.99
C ALA A 57 0.37 11.12 -14.13
N PHE A 58 -0.53 11.06 -13.16
CA PHE A 58 -0.78 12.16 -12.21
C PHE A 58 0.48 12.55 -11.44
N MET A 59 1.20 11.58 -10.89
CA MET A 59 2.45 11.83 -10.16
C MET A 59 3.54 12.40 -11.06
N LYS A 60 3.67 11.90 -12.29
CA LYS A 60 4.65 12.40 -13.26
C LYS A 60 4.37 13.84 -13.69
N GLU A 61 3.10 14.19 -13.85
CA GLU A 61 2.69 15.54 -14.28
C GLU A 61 2.84 16.57 -13.15
N ASN A 62 2.42 16.23 -11.93
CA ASN A 62 2.32 17.18 -10.82
C ASN A 62 3.52 17.14 -9.88
N PHE A 63 4.13 15.97 -9.70
CA PHE A 63 5.20 15.72 -8.72
C PHE A 63 6.34 14.87 -9.30
N PRO A 64 6.97 15.28 -10.42
CA PRO A 64 7.95 14.46 -11.15
C PRO A 64 9.21 14.09 -10.34
N LYS A 65 9.47 14.79 -9.24
CA LYS A 65 10.61 14.53 -8.34
C LYS A 65 10.28 13.60 -7.18
N THR A 66 9.00 13.35 -6.91
CA THR A 66 8.58 12.45 -5.84
C THR A 66 8.95 11.03 -6.20
N LYS A 67 9.70 10.37 -5.31
CA LYS A 67 10.09 8.97 -5.50
C LYS A 67 8.89 8.07 -5.26
N LEU A 68 8.66 7.14 -6.18
CA LEU A 68 7.69 6.06 -6.03
C LEU A 68 8.46 4.73 -5.91
N THR A 69 8.15 3.96 -4.88
CA THR A 69 8.83 2.67 -4.62
C THR A 69 7.80 1.56 -4.68
N MET A 70 8.07 0.51 -5.47
CA MET A 70 7.23 -0.69 -5.47
C MET A 70 7.39 -1.40 -4.12
N VAL A 71 6.28 -1.64 -3.44
CA VAL A 71 6.25 -2.32 -2.15
C VAL A 71 5.18 -3.42 -2.17
N PHE A 72 5.37 -4.45 -1.36
CA PHE A 72 4.31 -5.40 -1.05
C PHE A 72 3.44 -4.87 0.08
N ASP A 73 2.12 -5.02 -0.08
CA ASP A 73 1.18 -4.72 1.00
C ASP A 73 1.29 -5.73 2.14
N THR A 74 0.53 -5.52 3.22
CA THR A 74 0.47 -6.40 4.39
C THR A 74 -0.19 -7.75 4.07
N ALA A 75 0.60 -8.69 3.55
CA ALA A 75 0.15 -10.07 3.30
C ALA A 75 0.56 -11.03 4.44
N PRO A 76 -0.18 -12.13 4.69
CA PRO A 76 0.25 -13.18 5.61
C PRO A 76 1.57 -13.84 5.18
N VAL A 77 2.23 -14.54 6.10
CA VAL A 77 3.50 -15.23 5.80
C VAL A 77 3.33 -16.24 4.68
N GLY A 78 2.26 -17.05 4.66
CA GLY A 78 2.01 -18.07 3.64
C GLY A 78 1.98 -17.56 2.18
N TYR A 79 1.89 -16.24 1.99
CA TYR A 79 2.04 -15.54 0.71
C TYR A 79 3.51 -15.13 0.47
N LEU A 80 4.47 -16.03 0.75
CA LEU A 80 5.94 -15.78 0.75
C LEU A 80 6.49 -15.29 -0.61
N LEU A 81 5.81 -15.62 -1.72
CA LEU A 81 6.21 -15.31 -3.09
C LEU A 81 4.96 -14.94 -3.89
N TYR A 82 4.37 -13.79 -3.58
CA TYR A 82 3.20 -13.33 -4.33
C TYR A 82 3.59 -12.39 -5.48
N PRO A 83 2.82 -12.38 -6.59
CA PRO A 83 2.87 -11.29 -7.55
C PRO A 83 2.63 -9.96 -6.84
N TYR A 84 3.45 -8.98 -7.21
CA TYR A 84 3.31 -7.59 -6.80
C TYR A 84 1.87 -7.10 -7.00
N LEU A 85 1.20 -6.71 -5.91
CA LEU A 85 -0.24 -6.30 -5.90
C LEU A 85 -0.50 -4.94 -6.55
N GLY A 86 0.52 -4.33 -7.17
CA GLY A 86 0.44 -3.01 -7.79
C GLY A 86 0.78 -1.87 -6.83
N SER A 87 1.07 -2.13 -5.55
CA SER A 87 1.21 -1.09 -4.53
C SER A 87 2.45 -0.20 -4.69
N LEU A 88 2.30 1.11 -4.49
CA LEU A 88 3.38 2.08 -4.67
C LEU A 88 3.49 2.95 -3.43
N ALA A 89 4.59 2.79 -2.68
CA ALA A 89 4.95 3.72 -1.62
C ALA A 89 5.34 5.06 -2.22
N VAL A 90 4.82 6.12 -1.63
CA VAL A 90 5.02 7.51 -2.06
C VAL A 90 5.95 8.19 -1.08
N ASP A 91 7.02 8.81 -1.59
CA ASP A 91 7.94 9.60 -0.78
C ASP A 91 7.31 10.96 -0.45
N CYS A 92 6.42 10.95 0.52
CA CYS A 92 5.77 12.13 1.09
C CYS A 92 5.70 12.06 2.62
N GLU A 93 5.39 13.22 3.21
CA GLU A 93 5.12 13.42 4.62
C GLU A 93 3.67 13.82 4.85
N GLU A 94 3.18 13.55 6.06
CA GLU A 94 1.83 13.94 6.44
C GLU A 94 1.64 15.45 6.26
N ASN A 95 0.56 15.85 5.60
CA ASN A 95 0.21 17.24 5.31
C ASN A 95 1.17 18.00 4.37
N ASP A 96 2.12 17.35 3.71
CA ASP A 96 2.87 17.98 2.63
C ASP A 96 2.01 18.18 1.36
N GLU A 97 2.57 18.83 0.34
CA GLU A 97 1.83 19.13 -0.90
C GLU A 97 1.44 17.86 -1.67
N VAL A 98 2.29 16.83 -1.65
CA VAL A 98 2.07 15.56 -2.34
C VAL A 98 0.93 14.80 -1.66
N TYR A 99 1.02 14.64 -0.34
CA TYR A 99 0.00 14.04 0.51
C TYR A 99 -1.36 14.71 0.28
N LYS A 100 -1.41 16.04 0.38
CA LYS A 100 -2.67 16.79 0.21
C LYS A 100 -3.26 16.60 -1.17
N ALA A 101 -2.43 16.55 -2.21
CA ALA A 101 -2.91 16.37 -3.58
C ALA A 101 -3.43 14.94 -3.83
N ILE A 102 -2.76 13.92 -3.30
CA ILE A 102 -3.20 12.52 -3.38
C ILE A 102 -4.49 12.34 -2.57
N SER A 103 -4.51 12.75 -1.30
CA SER A 103 -5.68 12.70 -0.43
C SER A 103 -6.88 13.38 -1.09
N LYS A 104 -6.72 14.62 -1.56
CA LYS A 104 -7.80 15.32 -2.30
C LYS A 104 -8.29 14.56 -3.53
N LYS A 105 -7.42 13.84 -4.24
CA LYS A 105 -7.79 13.09 -5.44
C LYS A 105 -8.52 11.79 -5.08
N TYR A 106 -8.01 11.01 -4.14
CA TYR A 106 -8.45 9.64 -3.87
C TYR A 106 -9.36 9.47 -2.65
N GLU A 107 -9.43 10.46 -1.76
CA GLU A 107 -10.24 10.43 -0.54
C GLU A 107 -11.35 11.49 -0.57
N ASP A 108 -12.43 11.22 0.15
CA ASP A 108 -13.53 12.15 0.40
C ASP A 108 -13.26 13.06 1.61
N GLU A 109 -14.25 13.87 1.98
CA GLU A 109 -14.16 14.81 3.10
C GLU A 109 -14.00 14.14 4.48
N ASN A 110 -14.28 12.84 4.59
CA ASN A 110 -14.15 12.05 5.81
C ASN A 110 -12.85 11.21 5.81
N CYS A 111 -11.92 11.48 4.89
CA CYS A 111 -10.71 10.68 4.66
C CYS A 111 -11.03 9.22 4.27
N MET A 112 -12.21 8.99 3.68
CA MET A 112 -12.58 7.67 3.16
C MET A 112 -12.21 7.57 1.66
N PRO A 113 -11.72 6.42 1.20
CA PRO A 113 -11.43 6.23 -0.22
C PRO A 113 -12.68 6.38 -1.09
N LYS A 114 -12.56 7.16 -2.17
CA LYS A 114 -13.63 7.36 -3.16
C LYS A 114 -13.91 6.12 -4.00
N SER A 115 -12.95 5.21 -4.09
CA SER A 115 -13.04 3.97 -4.87
C SER A 115 -12.12 2.90 -4.29
N MET A 116 -12.53 1.63 -4.38
CA MET A 116 -11.72 0.50 -3.91
C MET A 116 -10.63 0.07 -4.90
N ASN A 117 -10.66 0.55 -6.14
CA ASN A 117 -9.64 0.21 -7.14
C ASN A 117 -8.34 1.02 -6.98
N ALA A 118 -8.33 2.06 -6.14
CA ALA A 118 -7.17 2.87 -5.82
C ALA A 118 -7.35 3.52 -4.44
N VAL A 119 -6.76 2.92 -3.42
CA VAL A 119 -6.87 3.39 -2.03
C VAL A 119 -5.52 3.94 -1.57
N PHE A 120 -5.56 5.11 -0.95
CA PHE A 120 -4.43 5.72 -0.28
C PHE A 120 -4.39 5.25 1.16
N TRP A 121 -3.26 4.67 1.55
CA TRP A 121 -3.07 4.06 2.86
C TRP A 121 -1.94 4.75 3.62
N GLU A 122 -2.01 4.69 4.95
CA GLU A 122 -0.96 5.14 5.85
C GLU A 122 -0.60 4.08 6.89
N MET A 123 0.65 4.10 7.35
CA MET A 123 1.14 3.20 8.40
C MET A 123 2.12 3.94 9.30
N SER A 124 1.85 3.91 10.61
CA SER A 124 2.77 4.45 11.61
C SER A 124 3.97 3.54 11.82
N LEU A 125 5.05 4.08 12.36
CA LEU A 125 6.23 3.29 12.70
C LEU A 125 5.94 2.25 13.79
N GLU A 126 5.04 2.53 14.74
CA GLU A 126 4.67 1.54 15.76
C GLU A 126 3.96 0.34 15.12
N VAL A 127 2.94 0.60 14.29
CA VAL A 127 2.19 -0.46 13.59
C VAL A 127 3.11 -1.28 12.68
N ALA A 128 4.04 -0.62 11.98
CA ALA A 128 5.00 -1.32 11.14
C ALA A 128 5.87 -2.31 11.95
N LYS A 129 6.34 -1.91 13.13
CA LYS A 129 7.12 -2.79 14.02
C LYS A 129 6.28 -3.96 14.54
N GLU A 130 5.04 -3.71 14.94
CA GLU A 130 4.12 -4.76 15.39
C GLU A 130 3.87 -5.80 14.30
N LEU A 131 3.58 -5.35 13.07
CA LEU A 131 3.36 -6.22 11.93
C LEU A 131 4.63 -6.99 11.53
N HIS A 132 5.80 -6.36 11.61
CA HIS A 132 7.07 -7.03 11.35
C HIS A 132 7.34 -8.16 12.35
N GLU A 133 7.17 -7.90 13.65
CA GLU A 133 7.35 -8.93 14.68
C GLU A 133 6.30 -10.04 14.59
N ALA A 134 5.02 -9.70 14.32
CA ALA A 134 3.97 -10.69 14.09
C ALA A 134 4.30 -11.59 12.90
N ARG A 135 4.72 -10.99 11.77
CA ARG A 135 5.13 -11.74 10.58
C ARG A 135 6.33 -12.63 10.85
N LYS A 136 7.32 -12.15 11.62
CA LYS A 136 8.48 -12.95 12.01
C LYS A 136 8.09 -14.13 12.89
N PHE A 137 7.22 -13.90 13.88
CA PHE A 137 6.68 -14.96 14.72
C PHE A 137 5.93 -16.01 13.89
N ASP A 138 5.03 -15.59 13.01
CA ASP A 138 4.28 -16.49 12.14
C ASP A 138 5.22 -17.31 11.25
N TYR A 139 6.29 -16.71 10.75
CA TYR A 139 7.29 -17.40 9.94
C TYR A 139 8.10 -18.43 10.72
N ASP A 140 8.53 -18.08 11.93
CA ASP A 140 9.30 -18.98 12.79
C ASP A 140 8.45 -20.18 13.29
N ASN A 141 7.11 -20.06 13.20
CA ASN A 141 6.15 -21.08 13.62
C ASN A 141 5.34 -21.69 12.44
N PHE A 142 5.72 -21.40 11.19
CA PHE A 142 5.14 -21.96 9.97
C PHE A 142 5.71 -23.34 9.64
#